data_AF-A0AAW2GZN8-F1
#
_entry.id   AF-A0AAW2GZN8-F1
#
_cell.length_a   1.000
_cell.length_b   1.000
_cell.length_c   1.000
_cell.angle_alpha   90.00
_cell.angle_beta   90.00
_cell.angle_gamma   90.00
#
_symmetry.space_group_name_H-M   'P 1'
#
loop_
_entity.id
_entity.type
_entity.pdbx_description
1 polymer ?
#
loop_
_entity_poly.entity_id
_entity_poly.type
_entity_poly.pdbx_seq_one_letter_code
_entity_poly.pdbx_strand_id
1 'polypeptide(L)'
;MDFISLILYAFGIIGIFAILPRLYRYYVLRQQLKNIPETPGLPFVGVVFQVMHMSNYERMKWFMKCMENNKEGIFIQWLGTSAFINIFKPEYFEVNNKMSTLNLVFKY
;
A
#
# COMPACT_ATOMS: atom_id res chain seq x y z
N MET A 1 24.65 -35.52 -10.49
CA MET A 1 23.55 -34.59 -10.14
C MET A 1 22.30 -35.44 -10.02
N ASP A 2 21.76 -35.61 -8.82
CA ASP A 2 20.57 -36.43 -8.62
C ASP A 2 19.34 -35.77 -9.28
N PHE A 3 18.47 -36.58 -9.88
CA PHE A 3 17.27 -36.12 -10.58
C PHE A 3 16.39 -35.20 -9.70
N ILE A 4 16.32 -35.48 -8.40
CA ILE A 4 15.62 -34.67 -7.41
C ILE A 4 16.24 -33.26 -7.28
N SER A 5 17.56 -33.15 -7.27
CA SER A 5 18.26 -31.85 -7.19
C SER A 5 18.00 -31.01 -8.45
N LEU A 6 17.90 -31.65 -9.61
CA LEU A 6 17.60 -30.98 -10.88
C LEU A 6 16.18 -30.40 -10.88
N ILE A 7 15.21 -31.15 -10.36
CA ILE A 7 13.82 -30.71 -10.22
C ILE A 7 13.72 -29.52 -9.27
N LEU A 8 14.34 -29.60 -8.09
CA LEU A 8 14.39 -28.50 -7.12
C LEU A 8 14.98 -27.22 -7.72
N TYR A 9 16.06 -27.35 -8.49
CA TYR A 9 16.69 -26.21 -9.16
C TYR A 9 15.78 -25.59 -10.23
N ALA A 10 15.13 -26.42 -11.05
CA ALA A 10 14.19 -25.95 -12.06
C ALA A 10 13.00 -25.21 -11.43
N PHE A 11 12.40 -25.75 -10.37
CA PHE A 11 11.33 -25.06 -9.63
C PHE A 11 11.81 -23.76 -8.97
N GLY A 12 13.03 -23.75 -8.44
CA GLY A 12 13.64 -22.53 -7.89
C GLY A 12 13.77 -21.42 -8.92
N ILE A 13 14.29 -21.75 -10.11
CA ILE A 13 14.41 -20.80 -11.23
C ILE A 13 13.04 -20.27 -11.64
N ILE A 14 12.05 -21.14 -11.83
CA ILE A 14 10.68 -20.76 -12.21
C ILE A 14 10.08 -19.83 -11.15
N GLY A 15 10.26 -20.14 -9.87
CA GLY A 15 9.81 -19.31 -8.75
C GLY A 15 10.42 -17.91 -8.79
N ILE A 16 11.74 -17.81 -9.01
CA ILE A 16 12.44 -16.53 -9.12
C ILE A 16 11.88 -15.70 -10.27
N PHE A 17 11.75 -16.29 -11.47
CA PHE A 17 11.19 -15.58 -12.63
C PHE A 17 9.73 -15.17 -12.46
N ALA A 18 8.95 -15.86 -11.63
CA ALA A 18 7.57 -15.48 -11.31
C ALA A 18 7.47 -14.32 -10.30
N ILE A 19 8.46 -14.17 -9.42
CA ILE A 19 8.46 -13.16 -8.33
C ILE A 19 9.16 -11.88 -8.78
N LEU A 20 10.27 -11.99 -9.52
CA LEU A 20 11.13 -10.86 -9.89
C LEU A 20 10.37 -9.73 -10.62
N PRO A 21 9.48 -10.00 -11.60
CA PRO A 21 8.71 -8.94 -12.26
C PRO A 21 7.76 -8.21 -11.31
N ARG A 22 7.20 -8.91 -10.30
CA ARG A 22 6.30 -8.29 -9.31
C ARG A 22 7.07 -7.36 -8.39
N LEU A 23 8.24 -7.79 -7.92
CA LEU A 23 9.14 -6.97 -7.12
C LEU A 23 9.60 -5.73 -7.88
N TYR A 24 9.97 -5.88 -9.16
CA TYR A 24 10.37 -4.77 -10.00
C TYR A 24 9.25 -3.73 -10.14
N ARG A 25 8.03 -4.18 -10.45
CA ARG A 25 6.85 -3.28 -10.56
C ARG A 25 6.54 -2.57 -9.24
N TYR A 26 6.57 -3.31 -8.13
CA TYR A 26 6.38 -2.73 -6.79
C TYR A 26 7.42 -1.65 -6.49
N TYR A 27 8.69 -1.91 -6.82
CA TYR A 27 9.78 -0.96 -6.62
C TYR A 27 9.59 0.30 -7.48
N VAL A 28 9.28 0.13 -8.77
CA VAL A 28 9.03 1.26 -9.69
C VAL A 28 7.87 2.11 -9.19
N LEU A 29 6.75 1.50 -8.76
CA LEU A 29 5.62 2.23 -8.21
C LEU A 29 6.02 3.02 -6.96
N ARG A 30 6.75 2.40 -6.04
CA ARG A 30 7.20 3.07 -4.81
C ARG A 30 8.14 4.23 -5.11
N GLN A 31 8.96 4.11 -6.17
CA GLN A 31 9.83 5.18 -6.63
C GLN A 31 9.05 6.34 -7.27
N GLN A 32 8.03 6.04 -8.09
CA GLN A 32 7.14 7.05 -8.68
C GLN A 32 6.38 7.84 -7.61
N LEU A 33 6.04 7.16 -6.52
CA LEU A 33 5.25 7.69 -5.42
C LEU A 33 6.09 8.28 -4.27
N LYS A 34 7.43 8.28 -4.37
CA LYS A 34 8.36 8.70 -3.30
C LYS A 34 8.16 10.15 -2.84
N ASN A 35 7.64 11.01 -3.70
CA ASN A 35 7.44 12.43 -3.39
C ASN A 35 6.16 12.70 -2.59
N ILE A 36 5.27 11.71 -2.48
CA ILE A 36 4.03 11.84 -1.73
C ILE A 36 4.29 11.30 -0.32
N PRO A 37 3.78 11.97 0.73
CA PRO A 37 3.93 11.48 2.09
C PRO A 37 3.37 10.06 2.26
N GLU A 38 4.16 9.15 2.82
CA GLU A 38 3.74 7.78 3.09
C GLU A 38 3.40 7.57 4.57
N THR A 39 2.40 6.73 4.84
CA THR A 39 2.10 6.32 6.21
C THR A 39 3.15 5.32 6.72
N PRO A 40 3.46 5.34 8.03
CA PRO A 40 4.44 4.43 8.61
C PRO A 40 3.92 2.99 8.51
N GLY A 41 4.59 2.14 7.73
CA GLY A 41 4.20 0.75 7.49
C GLY A 41 5.39 -0.14 7.17
N LEU A 42 5.20 -1.45 7.31
CA LEU A 42 6.23 -2.45 7.01
C LEU A 42 6.44 -2.58 5.49
N PRO A 43 7.65 -2.88 4.99
CA PRO A 43 7.87 -3.21 3.59
C PRO A 43 6.97 -4.36 3.14
N PHE A 44 6.39 -4.29 1.94
CA PHE A 44 5.50 -5.29 1.31
C PHE A 44 4.18 -5.61 2.02
N VAL A 45 4.05 -5.29 3.30
CA VAL A 45 2.84 -5.51 4.10
C VAL A 45 2.09 -4.20 4.33
N GLY A 46 2.81 -3.09 4.35
CA GLY A 46 2.29 -1.77 4.62
C GLY A 46 1.70 -1.68 6.02
N VAL A 47 0.49 -1.15 6.12
CA VAL A 47 -0.23 -0.96 7.39
C VAL A 47 -1.27 -2.04 7.67
N VAL A 48 -1.30 -3.13 6.88
CA VAL A 48 -2.34 -4.17 6.98
C VAL A 48 -2.45 -4.73 8.40
N PHE A 49 -1.33 -5.16 9.00
CA PHE A 49 -1.36 -5.67 10.38
C PHE A 49 -1.81 -4.61 11.38
N GLN A 50 -1.35 -3.37 11.21
CA GLN A 50 -1.72 -2.29 12.11
C GLN A 50 -3.23 -1.99 12.06
N VAL A 51 -3.83 -2.00 10.87
CA VAL A 51 -5.25 -1.69 10.65
C VAL A 51 -6.15 -2.90 10.95
N MET A 52 -5.69 -4.13 10.70
CA MET A 52 -6.50 -5.35 10.87
C MET A 52 -6.95 -5.53 12.33
N HIS A 53 -6.08 -5.21 13.29
CA HIS A 53 -6.36 -5.33 14.72
C HIS A 53 -7.19 -4.16 15.31
N MET A 54 -7.39 -3.07 14.56
CA MET A 54 -8.12 -1.90 15.03
C MET A 54 -9.63 -2.05 14.82
N SER A 55 -10.41 -1.59 15.81
CA SER A 55 -11.85 -1.36 15.68
C SER A 55 -12.16 -0.25 14.66
N ASN A 56 -13.41 -0.16 14.19
CA ASN A 56 -13.80 0.88 13.23
C ASN A 56 -13.51 2.31 13.73
N TYR A 57 -13.72 2.55 15.03
CA TYR A 57 -13.43 3.84 15.65
C TYR A 57 -11.92 4.13 15.70
N GLU A 58 -11.10 3.15 16.06
CA GLU A 58 -9.65 3.29 16.08
C GLU A 58 -9.08 3.49 14.68
N ARG A 59 -9.63 2.79 13.68
CA ARG A 59 -9.26 3.00 12.27
C ARG A 59 -9.56 4.42 11.84
N MET A 60 -10.75 4.94 12.16
CA MET A 60 -11.12 6.33 11.87
C MET A 60 -10.14 7.32 12.52
N LYS A 61 -9.81 7.11 13.81
CA LYS A 61 -8.86 7.95 14.54
C LYS A 61 -7.45 7.89 13.95
N TRP A 62 -7.00 6.71 13.54
CA TRP A 62 -5.72 6.52 12.86
C TRP A 62 -5.69 7.28 11.52
N PHE A 63 -6.75 7.18 10.72
CA PHE A 63 -6.90 7.93 9.47
C PHE A 63 -6.88 9.44 9.70
N MET A 64 -7.59 9.95 10.73
CA MET A 64 -7.55 11.37 11.10
C MET A 64 -6.14 11.83 11.46
N LYS A 65 -5.40 11.04 12.24
CA LYS A 65 -4.00 11.35 12.57
C LYS A 65 -3.10 11.37 11.33
N CYS A 66 -3.32 10.44 10.38
CA CYS A 66 -2.61 10.47 9.10
C CYS A 66 -2.94 11.73 8.29
N MET A 67 -4.18 12.21 8.32
CA MET A 67 -4.55 13.47 7.67
C MET A 67 -3.88 14.68 8.33
N GLU A 68 -3.95 14.78 9.67
CA GLU A 68 -3.33 15.88 10.43
C GLU A 68 -1.81 15.98 10.20
N ASN A 69 -1.13 14.83 10.08
CA ASN A 69 0.30 14.79 9.84
C ASN A 69 0.69 15.23 8.41
N ASN A 70 -0.24 15.23 7.47
CA ASN A 70 0.00 15.52 6.06
C ASN A 70 -0.70 16.83 5.66
N LYS A 71 0.04 17.94 5.71
CA LYS A 71 -0.46 19.31 5.54
C LYS A 71 -1.21 19.56 4.22
N GLU A 72 -0.92 18.78 3.19
CA GLU A 72 -1.54 18.90 1.86
C GLU A 72 -2.81 18.03 1.72
N GLY A 73 -3.15 17.25 2.76
CA GLY A 73 -4.27 16.32 2.73
C GLY A 73 -4.06 15.11 1.81
N ILE A 74 -2.87 14.97 1.20
CA ILE A 74 -2.53 13.84 0.32
C ILE A 74 -1.53 12.94 1.04
N PHE A 75 -1.84 11.65 1.11
CA PHE A 75 -0.91 10.65 1.63
C PHE A 75 -1.13 9.28 1.02
N ILE A 76 -0.09 8.45 1.08
CA ILE A 76 -0.13 7.08 0.57
C ILE A 76 -0.23 6.11 1.73
N GLN A 77 -1.21 5.22 1.64
CA GLN A 77 -1.34 4.06 2.48
C GLN A 77 -0.97 2.82 1.67
N TRP A 78 -0.02 2.04 2.15
CA TRP A 78 0.28 0.74 1.58
C TRP A 78 -0.56 -0.34 2.25
N LEU A 79 -1.31 -1.12 1.48
CA LEU A 79 -1.94 -2.35 1.96
C LEU A 79 -1.36 -3.52 1.15
N GLY A 80 -0.45 -4.27 1.77
CA GLY A 80 0.35 -5.24 1.05
C GLY A 80 1.26 -4.54 0.01
N THR A 81 1.27 -5.07 -1.21
CA THR A 81 1.97 -4.47 -2.36
C THR A 81 1.15 -3.41 -3.09
N SER A 82 -0.07 -3.13 -2.64
CA SER A 82 -0.96 -2.16 -3.28
C SER A 82 -0.83 -0.79 -2.63
N ALA A 83 -0.68 0.25 -3.45
CA ALA A 83 -0.68 1.64 -3.00
C ALA A 83 -2.10 2.21 -3.06
N PHE A 84 -2.50 2.89 -1.99
CA PHE A 84 -3.74 3.65 -1.89
C PHE A 84 -3.38 5.11 -1.70
N ILE A 85 -3.65 5.93 -2.71
CA ILE A 85 -3.48 7.38 -2.61
C ILE A 85 -4.77 7.92 -1.99
N ASN A 86 -4.65 8.47 -0.79
CA ASN A 86 -5.74 9.10 -0.06
C ASN A 86 -5.62 10.61 -0.26
N ILE A 87 -6.68 11.23 -0.78
CA ILE A 87 -6.76 12.66 -0.99
C ILE A 87 -7.90 13.18 -0.10
N PHE A 88 -7.54 14.06 0.82
CA PHE A 88 -8.46 14.79 1.68
C PHE A 88 -8.41 16.26 1.31
N LYS A 89 -9.47 16.74 0.68
CA LYS A 89 -9.70 18.18 0.49
C LYS A 89 -10.91 18.60 1.33
N PRO A 90 -10.75 19.55 2.25
CA PRO A 90 -11.86 20.05 3.07
C PRO A 90 -12.95 20.73 2.20
N GLU A 91 -12.60 21.19 1.00
CA GLU A 91 -13.51 21.77 0.00
C GLU A 91 -14.62 20.81 -0.46
N TYR A 92 -14.40 19.48 -0.38
CA TYR A 92 -15.44 18.49 -0.71
C TYR A 92 -16.35 18.12 0.47
N PHE A 93 -16.09 18.65 1.67
CA PHE A 93 -16.89 18.36 2.86
C PHE A 93 -18.21 19.15 2.88
N GLU A 94 -18.25 20.34 2.28
CA GLU A 94 -19.38 21.26 2.43
C GLU A 94 -20.64 20.88 1.64
N VAL A 95 -20.57 20.00 0.64
CA VAL A 95 -21.75 19.80 -0.25
C VAL A 95 -22.68 18.67 0.23
N ASN A 96 -22.26 17.71 1.06
CA ASN A 96 -23.13 16.56 1.36
C ASN A 96 -22.90 15.77 2.66
N ASN A 97 -22.09 16.23 3.62
CA ASN A 97 -21.88 15.52 4.89
C ASN A 97 -21.45 14.03 4.71
N LYS A 98 -20.82 13.71 3.58
CA LYS A 98 -20.27 12.39 3.24
C LYS A 98 -18.77 12.55 2.96
N MET A 99 -17.96 11.93 3.81
CA MET A 99 -16.51 11.84 3.64
C MET A 99 -16.20 11.20 2.29
N SER A 100 -15.77 12.02 1.33
CA SER A 100 -15.48 11.60 -0.03
C SER A 100 -13.98 11.33 -0.16
N THR A 101 -13.51 10.22 0.39
CA THR A 101 -12.15 9.71 0.13
C THR A 101 -12.11 9.13 -1.29
N LEU A 102 -11.49 9.85 -2.22
CA LEU A 102 -11.21 9.29 -3.55
C LEU A 102 -10.02 8.33 -3.43
N ASN A 103 -10.33 7.06 -3.13
CA ASN A 103 -9.32 6.02 -3.06
C ASN A 103 -8.96 5.56 -4.47
N LEU A 104 -7.87 6.10 -5.03
CA LEU A 104 -7.28 5.52 -6.23
C LEU A 104 -6.55 4.24 -5.83
N VAL A 105 -7.21 3.11 -6.10
CA VAL A 105 -6.67 1.77 -5.82
C VAL A 105 -5.86 1.32 -7.02
N PHE A 106 -4.53 1.35 -6.91
CA PHE A 106 -3.67 0.67 -7.88
C PHE A 106 -3.59 -0.81 -7.48
N LYS A 107 -4.53 -1.61 -8.01
CA LYS A 107 -4.51 -3.08 -7.93
C LYS A 107 -3.65 -3.64 -9.06
N TYR A 108 -2.78 -4.59 -8.72
CA TYR A 108 -2.05 -5.44 -9.67
C TYR A 108 -2.54 -6.87 -9.57
#